data_AF-A0AAU9XFL9-F1
#
_entry.id   AF-A0AAU9XFL9-F1
#
_cell.length_a   1.000
_cell.length_b   1.000
_cell.length_c   1.000
_cell.angle_alpha   90.00
_cell.angle_beta   90.00
_cell.angle_gamma   90.00
#
_symmetry.space_group_name_H-M   'P 1'
#
loop_
_entity.id
_entity.type
_entity.pdbx_description
1 polymer ?
#
loop_
_entity_poly.entity_id
_entity_poly.type
_entity_poly.pdbx_seq_one_letter_code
_entity_poly.pdbx_strand_id
1 'polypeptide(L)'
;MSSARVRLIASVPGRHTGVNKTKWGHLKLRKVLHQHGPSSDDISSKWPVIGQFSSIGSLGNDKDRWLCSEWLQSLSTCSGNMMSSPPLHLVFPTVDNVRCSLEGYPAGGSIPYSSKTALKQPYLPSFFCSWKSHSCGRSRASPHIKTYTRVSPDWSRMSWFLVTSANLSKAAWGTLEKNGQQLMIRSYEIGVLFLPKDQDPESKYFHVKGKQESNEKWSSYSVQLPFDVPPLPYTKDESPWMWDVKYNTPDCHGRIWSPS
;
A
#
# COMPACT_ATOMS: atom_id res chain seq x y z
N MET A 1 -21.91 -22.90 -5.91
CA MET A 1 -21.00 -21.73 -5.96
C MET A 1 -19.56 -22.22 -5.94
N SER A 2 -18.63 -21.52 -6.59
CA SER A 2 -17.21 -21.89 -6.55
C SER A 2 -16.60 -21.64 -5.16
N SER A 3 -15.44 -22.24 -4.87
CA SER A 3 -14.73 -22.10 -3.59
C SER A 3 -13.93 -20.80 -3.44
N ALA A 4 -13.87 -19.96 -4.47
CA ALA A 4 -13.11 -18.71 -4.46
C ALA A 4 -13.78 -17.67 -3.54
N ARG A 5 -13.02 -17.17 -2.55
CA ARG A 5 -13.48 -16.17 -1.56
C ARG A 5 -12.73 -14.84 -1.65
N VAL A 6 -12.17 -14.52 -2.81
CA VAL A 6 -11.40 -13.29 -3.04
C VAL A 6 -11.86 -12.58 -4.30
N ARG A 7 -11.57 -11.28 -4.39
CA ARG A 7 -11.93 -10.46 -5.54
C ARG A 7 -10.70 -10.05 -6.32
N LEU A 8 -10.74 -10.22 -7.63
CA LEU A 8 -9.65 -9.83 -8.50
C LEU A 8 -9.60 -8.31 -8.68
N ILE A 9 -8.44 -7.72 -8.41
CA ILE A 9 -8.11 -6.32 -8.70
C ILE A 9 -6.92 -6.34 -9.65
N ALA A 10 -7.13 -5.90 -10.89
CA ALA A 10 -6.12 -5.98 -11.93
C ALA A 10 -6.00 -4.65 -12.68
N SER A 11 -4.87 -4.47 -13.35
CA SER A 11 -4.61 -3.37 -14.27
C SER A 11 -4.28 -3.93 -15.64
N VAL A 12 -4.82 -3.30 -16.67
CA VAL A 12 -4.54 -3.60 -18.08
C VAL A 12 -4.22 -2.28 -18.77
N PRO A 13 -3.10 -2.19 -19.53
CA PRO A 13 -2.74 -0.98 -20.24
C PRO A 13 -3.85 -0.49 -21.17
N GLY A 14 -4.03 0.82 -21.24
CA GLY A 14 -5.01 1.45 -22.12
C GLY A 14 -5.63 2.70 -21.55
N ARG A 15 -6.48 3.32 -22.36
CA ARG A 15 -7.33 4.46 -21.98
C ARG A 15 -8.76 3.98 -21.89
N HIS A 16 -9.24 3.82 -20.67
CA HIS A 16 -10.55 3.26 -20.37
C HIS A 16 -11.57 4.38 -20.18
N THR A 17 -12.71 4.31 -20.86
CA THR A 17 -13.79 5.32 -20.83
C THR A 17 -15.13 4.69 -20.47
N GLY A 18 -16.12 5.51 -20.12
CA GLY A 18 -17.47 5.04 -19.78
C GLY A 18 -17.47 3.93 -18.71
N VAL A 19 -18.23 2.86 -18.97
CA VAL A 19 -18.33 1.70 -18.07
C VAL A 19 -17.00 0.96 -17.87
N ASN A 20 -16.06 1.08 -18.81
CA ASN A 20 -14.76 0.39 -18.74
C ASN A 20 -13.80 1.04 -17.74
N LYS A 21 -14.01 2.30 -17.35
CA LYS A 21 -13.17 3.00 -16.36
C LYS A 21 -13.02 2.23 -15.04
N THR A 22 -14.07 1.54 -14.61
CA THR A 22 -14.13 0.83 -13.33
C THR A 22 -13.75 -0.64 -13.43
N LYS A 23 -13.25 -1.10 -14.58
CA LYS A 23 -12.80 -2.48 -14.77
C LYS A 23 -11.39 -2.71 -14.22
N TRP A 24 -10.56 -1.66 -14.16
CA TRP A 24 -9.13 -1.78 -13.87
C TRP A 24 -8.61 -0.76 -12.84
N GLY A 25 -7.42 -1.02 -12.30
CA GLY A 25 -6.66 -0.09 -11.47
C GLY A 25 -7.39 0.37 -10.21
N HIS A 26 -7.12 1.60 -9.78
CA HIS A 26 -7.67 2.11 -8.53
C HIS A 26 -9.20 2.28 -8.60
N LEU A 27 -9.77 2.52 -9.79
CA LEU A 27 -11.21 2.61 -9.97
C LEU A 27 -11.91 1.24 -9.89
N LYS A 28 -11.22 0.14 -10.21
CA LYS A 28 -11.72 -1.21 -9.93
C LYS A 28 -11.83 -1.46 -8.43
N LEU A 29 -10.78 -1.12 -7.68
CA LEU A 29 -10.79 -1.21 -6.21
C LEU A 29 -11.93 -0.36 -5.63
N ARG A 30 -12.02 0.91 -6.03
CA ARG A 30 -13.11 1.83 -5.66
C ARG A 30 -14.49 1.21 -5.89
N LYS A 31 -14.74 0.66 -7.09
CA LYS A 31 -16.02 0.03 -7.42
C LYS A 31 -16.33 -1.15 -6.50
N VAL A 32 -15.35 -2.02 -6.26
CA VAL A 32 -15.53 -3.19 -5.41
C VAL A 32 -15.81 -2.78 -3.96
N LEU A 33 -15.06 -1.81 -3.41
CA LEU A 33 -15.29 -1.29 -2.06
C LEU A 33 -16.64 -0.56 -1.94
N HIS A 34 -17.05 0.17 -2.96
CA HIS A 34 -18.35 0.84 -2.98
C HIS A 34 -19.53 -0.15 -2.96
N GLN A 35 -19.37 -1.31 -3.59
CA GLN A 35 -20.43 -2.33 -3.71
C GLN A 35 -20.44 -3.34 -2.56
N HIS A 36 -19.27 -3.65 -1.99
CA HIS A 36 -19.10 -4.79 -1.09
C HIS A 36 -18.17 -4.52 0.08
N GLY A 37 -17.54 -3.34 0.12
CA GLY A 37 -16.61 -2.96 1.16
C GLY A 37 -17.31 -2.68 2.50
N PRO A 38 -16.58 -2.08 3.44
CA PRO A 38 -17.11 -1.80 4.77
C PRO A 38 -18.21 -0.74 4.75
N SER A 39 -19.16 -0.83 5.69
CA SER A 39 -20.16 0.24 5.90
C SER A 39 -19.49 1.51 6.43
N SER A 40 -20.01 2.68 6.04
CA SER A 40 -19.63 3.95 6.67
C SER A 40 -20.03 4.05 8.14
N ASP A 41 -20.97 3.22 8.59
CA ASP A 41 -21.39 3.17 10.01
C ASP A 41 -20.40 2.38 10.87
N ASP A 42 -19.70 1.42 10.27
CA ASP A 42 -18.73 0.57 10.96
C ASP A 42 -17.31 1.18 10.97
N ILE A 43 -17.06 2.18 10.12
CA ILE A 43 -15.72 2.75 9.88
C ILE A 43 -15.76 4.27 9.85
N SER A 44 -14.86 4.89 10.60
CA SER A 44 -14.71 6.35 10.61
C SER A 44 -13.61 6.85 9.69
N SER A 45 -13.60 8.15 9.38
CA SER A 45 -12.56 8.80 8.58
C SER A 45 -11.18 8.71 9.24
N LYS A 46 -11.13 8.43 10.54
CA LYS A 46 -9.88 8.26 11.29
C LYS A 46 -9.18 6.92 11.01
N TRP A 47 -9.83 5.96 10.34
CA TRP A 47 -9.20 4.68 9.99
C TRP A 47 -8.15 4.89 8.90
N PRO A 48 -6.84 4.78 9.22
CA PRO A 48 -5.78 5.01 8.26
C PRO A 48 -5.79 4.01 7.11
N VAL A 49 -5.40 4.50 5.94
CA VAL A 49 -4.97 3.65 4.82
C VAL A 49 -3.47 3.41 4.95
N ILE A 50 -3.06 2.16 4.80
CA ILE A 50 -1.64 1.78 4.71
C ILE A 50 -1.37 1.26 3.31
N GLY A 51 -0.37 1.83 2.65
CA GLY A 51 0.21 1.27 1.44
C GLY A 51 1.65 0.84 1.70
N GLN A 52 2.00 -0.38 1.30
CA GLN A 52 3.35 -0.92 1.39
C GLN A 52 3.75 -1.41 -0.01
N PHE A 53 4.94 -1.03 -0.47
CA PHE A 53 5.41 -1.32 -1.81
C PHE A 53 6.94 -1.36 -1.89
N SER A 54 7.48 -1.80 -3.03
CA SER A 54 8.93 -1.89 -3.27
C SER A 54 9.43 -0.92 -4.33
N SER A 55 8.56 -0.12 -4.96
CA SER A 55 8.95 0.88 -5.94
C SER A 55 7.98 2.07 -5.93
N ILE A 56 8.47 3.22 -6.36
CA ILE A 56 7.72 4.47 -6.42
C ILE A 56 7.90 5.10 -7.81
N GLY A 57 6.78 5.39 -8.48
CA GLY A 57 6.76 6.17 -9.73
C GLY A 57 6.67 7.67 -9.49
N SER A 58 6.64 8.45 -10.58
CA SER A 58 6.40 9.90 -10.50
C SER A 58 4.93 10.19 -10.23
N LEU A 59 4.65 10.79 -9.08
CA LEU A 59 3.29 11.07 -8.61
C LEU A 59 2.84 12.51 -8.90
N GLY A 60 3.79 13.40 -9.20
CA GLY A 60 3.60 14.84 -9.38
C GLY A 60 4.14 15.61 -8.16
N ASN A 61 4.24 16.93 -8.30
CA ASN A 61 4.80 17.84 -7.28
C ASN A 61 3.81 18.27 -6.19
N ASP A 62 2.54 17.88 -6.34
CA ASP A 62 1.46 18.23 -5.42
C ASP A 62 0.71 16.94 -5.01
N LYS A 63 0.63 16.72 -3.69
CA LYS A 63 -0.04 15.55 -3.09
C LYS A 63 -1.52 15.49 -3.46
N ASP A 64 -2.15 16.65 -3.66
CA ASP A 64 -3.58 16.78 -3.90
C ASP A 64 -3.95 16.66 -5.39
N ARG A 65 -2.99 16.33 -6.27
CA ARG A 65 -3.29 16.04 -7.68
C ARG A 65 -3.63 14.59 -7.97
N TRP A 66 -2.93 13.63 -7.36
CA TRP A 66 -3.13 12.21 -7.66
C TRP A 66 -3.13 11.36 -6.39
N LEU A 67 -2.10 11.50 -5.54
CA LEU A 67 -1.94 10.68 -4.35
C LEU A 67 -3.15 10.77 -3.43
N CYS A 68 -3.52 11.99 -3.02
CA CYS A 68 -4.64 12.21 -2.10
C CYS A 68 -5.99 12.25 -2.81
N SER A 69 -6.08 12.92 -3.96
CA SER A 69 -7.36 13.22 -4.62
C SER A 69 -7.90 12.12 -5.54
N GLU A 70 -7.07 11.19 -6.02
CA GLU A 70 -7.53 10.10 -6.89
C GLU A 70 -7.32 8.74 -6.22
N TRP A 71 -6.05 8.45 -5.90
CA TRP A 71 -5.63 7.15 -5.42
C TRP A 71 -6.14 6.90 -4.01
N LEU A 72 -5.82 7.75 -3.03
CA LEU A 72 -6.25 7.61 -1.64
C LEU A 72 -7.78 7.61 -1.51
N GLN A 73 -8.48 8.50 -2.24
CA GLN A 73 -9.96 8.49 -2.28
C GLN A 73 -10.54 7.15 -2.73
N SER A 74 -9.87 6.46 -3.65
CA SER A 74 -10.31 5.13 -4.09
C SER A 74 -10.13 4.07 -3.01
N LEU A 75 -9.03 4.15 -2.26
CA LEU A 75 -8.72 3.23 -1.16
C LEU A 75 -9.55 3.54 0.10
N SER A 76 -10.04 4.77 0.26
CA SER A 76 -10.87 5.20 1.39
C SER A 76 -12.38 4.96 1.19
N THR A 77 -12.78 4.45 0.03
CA THR A 77 -14.19 4.25 -0.32
C THR A 77 -14.85 3.24 0.62
N CYS A 78 -16.08 3.54 1.03
CA CYS A 78 -16.95 2.66 1.80
C CYS A 78 -18.17 2.26 0.97
N SER A 79 -18.91 1.27 1.45
CA SER A 79 -20.16 0.85 0.83
C SER A 79 -21.13 2.02 0.74
N GLY A 80 -21.60 2.34 -0.46
CA GLY A 80 -22.58 3.42 -0.68
C GLY A 80 -22.06 4.86 -0.49
N ASN A 81 -20.86 5.08 0.07
CA ASN A 81 -20.38 6.42 0.40
C ASN A 81 -18.87 6.61 0.17
N MET A 82 -18.45 7.84 -0.11
CA MET A 82 -17.03 8.22 -0.14
C MET A 82 -16.65 8.90 1.17
N MET A 83 -15.58 8.44 1.81
CA MET A 83 -15.04 9.10 3.00
C MET A 83 -14.00 10.15 2.62
N SER A 84 -14.11 11.34 3.20
CA SER A 84 -13.10 12.39 3.05
C SER A 84 -11.85 12.06 3.88
N SER A 85 -10.72 12.05 3.18
CA SER A 85 -9.35 12.24 3.69
C SER A 85 -8.95 11.44 4.94
N PRO A 86 -8.80 10.11 4.86
CA PRO A 86 -8.20 9.35 5.96
C PRO A 86 -6.71 9.64 6.12
N PRO A 87 -6.13 9.39 7.31
CA PRO A 87 -4.68 9.35 7.46
C PRO A 87 -4.06 8.33 6.49
N LEU A 88 -2.86 8.62 5.99
CA LEU A 88 -2.14 7.77 5.04
C LEU A 88 -0.75 7.45 5.59
N HIS A 89 -0.42 6.16 5.63
CA HIS A 89 0.91 5.66 5.96
C HIS A 89 1.48 4.87 4.77
N LEU A 90 2.68 5.24 4.34
CA LEU A 90 3.37 4.60 3.22
C LEU A 90 4.60 3.85 3.74
N VAL A 91 4.51 2.53 3.85
CA VAL A 91 5.62 1.69 4.30
C VAL A 91 6.59 1.47 3.13
N PHE A 92 7.79 2.02 3.26
CA PHE A 92 8.87 1.90 2.29
C PHE A 92 10.21 1.74 3.03
N PRO A 93 11.20 1.01 2.48
CA PRO A 93 12.49 0.85 3.16
C PRO A 93 13.29 2.16 3.27
N THR A 94 13.84 2.43 4.45
CA THR A 94 14.88 3.44 4.64
C THR A 94 16.21 2.96 4.05
N VAL A 95 17.18 3.87 3.89
CA VAL A 95 18.57 3.50 3.56
C VAL A 95 19.10 2.47 4.57
N ASP A 96 18.83 2.66 5.86
CA ASP A 96 19.26 1.76 6.93
C ASP A 96 18.54 0.41 6.92
N ASN A 97 17.26 0.36 6.54
CA ASN A 97 16.57 -0.92 6.32
C ASN A 97 17.30 -1.75 5.25
N VAL A 98 17.72 -1.14 4.15
CA VAL A 98 18.45 -1.84 3.07
C VAL A 98 19.87 -2.20 3.50
N ARG A 99 20.61 -1.24 4.07
CA ARG A 99 22.00 -1.42 4.55
C ARG A 99 22.12 -2.56 5.58
N CYS A 100 21.17 -2.65 6.51
CA CYS A 100 21.15 -3.66 7.56
C CYS A 100 20.35 -4.93 7.20
N SER A 101 19.84 -5.02 5.97
CA SER A 101 19.10 -6.20 5.49
C SER A 101 20.01 -7.45 5.43
N LEU A 102 19.43 -8.64 5.24
CA LEU A 102 20.19 -9.88 5.07
C LEU A 102 21.09 -9.84 3.83
N GLU A 103 20.64 -9.18 2.76
CA GLU A 103 21.36 -9.09 1.49
C GLU A 103 22.31 -7.89 1.45
N GLY A 104 22.22 -6.97 2.41
CA GLY A 104 22.91 -5.67 2.38
C GLY A 104 22.40 -4.79 1.24
N TYR A 105 23.27 -3.94 0.69
CA TYR A 105 22.91 -3.04 -0.40
C TYR A 105 22.36 -3.72 -1.67
N PRO A 106 22.80 -4.92 -2.07
CA PRO A 106 22.19 -5.67 -3.19
C PRO A 106 20.66 -5.80 -3.14
N ALA A 107 20.02 -5.89 -1.96
CA ALA A 107 18.56 -5.89 -1.87
C ALA A 107 17.93 -4.64 -2.51
N GLY A 108 18.62 -3.51 -2.42
CA GLY A 108 18.20 -2.23 -2.97
C GLY A 108 18.07 -2.21 -4.49
N GLY A 109 18.74 -3.12 -5.21
CA GLY A 109 18.53 -3.32 -6.64
C GLY A 109 17.10 -3.77 -6.99
N SER A 110 16.41 -4.43 -6.05
CA SER A 110 14.99 -4.84 -6.17
C SER A 110 14.01 -3.82 -5.57
N ILE A 111 14.51 -2.66 -5.11
CA ILE A 111 13.70 -1.58 -4.55
C ILE A 111 13.89 -0.29 -5.39
N PRO A 112 13.37 -0.25 -6.63
CA PRO A 112 13.66 0.87 -7.52
C PRO A 112 12.85 2.11 -7.13
N TYR A 113 13.56 3.13 -6.64
CA TYR A 113 13.09 4.51 -6.52
C TYR A 113 14.24 5.46 -6.86
N SER A 114 14.17 6.16 -7.98
CA SER A 114 15.29 7.01 -8.43
C SER A 114 15.29 8.38 -7.77
N SER A 115 16.47 8.92 -7.51
CA SER A 115 16.73 10.28 -7.04
C SER A 115 15.99 11.33 -7.88
N LYS A 116 16.04 11.20 -9.21
CA LYS A 116 15.33 12.07 -10.17
C LYS A 116 13.81 12.02 -10.00
N THR A 117 13.25 10.87 -9.61
CA THR A 117 11.81 10.75 -9.32
C THR A 117 11.49 11.37 -7.96
N ALA A 118 12.34 11.16 -6.96
CA ALA A 118 12.18 11.73 -5.63
C ALA A 118 12.15 13.27 -5.63
N LEU A 119 13.04 13.90 -6.38
CA LEU A 119 13.09 15.38 -6.52
C LEU A 119 11.78 16.00 -7.04
N LYS A 120 10.97 15.24 -7.78
CA LYS A 120 9.69 15.72 -8.34
C LYS A 120 8.53 15.70 -7.34
N GLN A 121 8.71 15.11 -6.16
CA GLN A 121 7.65 14.87 -5.18
C GLN A 121 8.16 15.03 -3.74
N PRO A 122 8.64 16.24 -3.37
CA PRO A 122 9.27 16.48 -2.06
C PRO A 122 8.31 16.34 -0.87
N TYR A 123 6.99 16.32 -1.10
CA TYR A 123 5.99 16.07 -0.06
C TYR A 123 5.96 14.60 0.39
N LEU A 124 6.39 13.66 -0.47
CA LEU A 124 6.15 12.23 -0.26
C LEU A 124 6.78 11.67 1.03
N PRO A 125 8.01 12.07 1.43
CA PRO A 125 8.62 11.60 2.67
C PRO A 125 7.79 11.84 3.94
N SER A 126 6.92 12.86 3.96
CA SER A 126 6.03 13.12 5.11
C SER A 126 5.02 12.00 5.39
N PHE A 127 4.81 11.10 4.43
CA PHE A 127 3.95 9.93 4.57
C PHE A 127 4.72 8.64 4.88
N PHE A 128 6.06 8.65 4.80
CA PHE A 128 6.84 7.42 4.89
C PHE A 128 6.92 6.85 6.30
N CYS A 129 6.85 5.52 6.36
CA CYS A 129 7.03 4.72 7.55
C CYS A 129 8.07 3.62 7.26
N SER A 130 8.96 3.36 8.22
CA SER A 130 10.06 2.41 8.05
C SER A 130 9.57 0.97 7.92
N TRP A 131 10.32 0.15 7.18
CA TRP A 131 10.05 -1.29 7.11
C TRP A 131 10.39 -1.94 8.45
N LYS A 132 9.39 -2.55 9.08
CA LYS A 132 9.52 -3.37 10.29
C LYS A 132 8.59 -4.57 10.19
N SER A 133 9.11 -5.74 10.51
CA SER A 133 8.38 -7.01 10.40
C SER A 133 8.86 -7.99 11.48
N HIS A 134 8.97 -7.52 12.72
CA HIS A 134 9.44 -8.32 13.86
C HIS A 134 8.44 -9.44 14.16
N SER A 135 7.14 -9.14 14.10
CA SER A 135 6.06 -10.11 14.30
C SER A 135 6.14 -11.29 13.33
N CYS A 136 6.76 -11.12 12.18
CA CYS A 136 6.97 -12.14 11.17
C CYS A 136 8.43 -12.63 11.06
N GLY A 137 9.34 -12.14 11.91
CA GLY A 137 10.78 -12.44 11.84
C GLY A 137 11.48 -11.93 10.56
N ARG A 138 10.92 -10.92 9.89
CA ARG A 138 11.33 -10.48 8.55
C ARG A 138 11.83 -9.03 8.47
N SER A 139 12.11 -8.37 9.60
CA SER A 139 12.62 -6.98 9.59
C SER A 139 13.90 -6.80 8.77
N ARG A 140 14.76 -7.82 8.67
CA ARG A 140 15.97 -7.81 7.83
C ARG A 140 15.75 -8.39 6.43
N ALA A 141 14.58 -8.93 6.12
CA ALA A 141 14.24 -9.38 4.78
C ALA A 141 13.59 -8.21 4.02
N SER A 142 14.27 -7.69 3.01
CA SER A 142 13.80 -6.54 2.24
C SER A 142 12.46 -6.84 1.53
N PRO A 143 11.47 -5.94 1.59
CA PRO A 143 10.15 -6.23 1.06
C PRO A 143 10.12 -6.10 -0.47
N HIS A 144 9.79 -7.19 -1.16
CA HIS A 144 9.33 -7.15 -2.56
C HIS A 144 7.81 -7.42 -2.69
N ILE A 145 7.12 -7.74 -1.59
CA ILE A 145 5.65 -7.79 -1.54
C ILE A 145 5.07 -6.37 -1.67
N LYS A 146 3.84 -6.26 -2.19
CA LYS A 146 3.06 -5.01 -2.19
C LYS A 146 1.70 -5.29 -1.57
N THR A 147 1.35 -4.50 -0.57
CA THR A 147 0.11 -4.67 0.17
C THR A 147 -0.56 -3.34 0.46
N TYR A 148 -1.87 -3.37 0.50
CA TYR A 148 -2.70 -2.21 0.80
C TYR A 148 -3.80 -2.65 1.75
N THR A 149 -4.10 -1.83 2.75
CA THR A 149 -5.13 -2.13 3.74
C THR A 149 -5.69 -0.84 4.32
N ARG A 150 -6.81 -0.96 5.04
CA ARG A 150 -7.35 0.10 5.86
C ARG A 150 -7.67 -0.44 7.25
N VAL A 151 -7.02 0.14 8.25
CA VAL A 151 -6.96 -0.40 9.61
C VAL A 151 -7.61 0.56 10.62
N SER A 152 -8.02 0.04 11.76
CA SER A 152 -8.62 0.84 12.83
C SER A 152 -7.58 1.72 13.53
N PRO A 153 -7.99 2.84 14.19
CA PRO A 153 -7.07 3.75 14.86
C PRO A 153 -6.23 3.12 15.99
N ASP A 154 -6.73 2.04 16.58
CA ASP A 154 -6.06 1.21 17.60
C ASP A 154 -5.22 0.06 16.99
N TRP A 155 -5.19 -0.07 15.66
CA TRP A 155 -4.45 -1.07 14.90
C TRP A 155 -4.87 -2.52 15.13
N SER A 156 -6.02 -2.75 15.78
CA SER A 156 -6.53 -4.09 16.13
C SER A 156 -7.37 -4.73 15.04
N ARG A 157 -7.95 -3.92 14.13
CA ARG A 157 -8.94 -4.34 13.13
C ARG A 157 -8.58 -3.84 11.74
N MET A 158 -8.99 -4.58 10.70
CA MET A 158 -8.84 -4.21 9.31
C MET A 158 -10.13 -4.40 8.53
N SER A 159 -10.43 -3.46 7.66
CA SER A 159 -11.67 -3.46 6.89
C SER A 159 -11.58 -4.21 5.56
N TRP A 160 -10.38 -4.33 5.01
CA TRP A 160 -10.05 -5.08 3.81
C TRP A 160 -8.55 -5.23 3.72
N PHE A 161 -8.07 -6.23 2.97
CA PHE A 161 -6.65 -6.43 2.73
C PHE A 161 -6.41 -6.78 1.26
N LEU A 162 -5.44 -6.13 0.63
CA LEU A 162 -5.07 -6.36 -0.75
C LEU A 162 -3.59 -6.73 -0.81
N VAL A 163 -3.28 -7.82 -1.50
CA VAL A 163 -1.92 -8.18 -1.94
C VAL A 163 -1.89 -8.16 -3.46
N THR A 164 -0.85 -7.55 -4.05
CA THR A 164 -0.81 -7.24 -5.50
C THR A 164 0.62 -7.12 -6.02
N SER A 165 0.77 -7.07 -7.34
CA SER A 165 2.00 -6.67 -8.02
C SER A 165 2.18 -5.14 -8.08
N ALA A 166 1.07 -4.39 -8.00
CA ALA A 166 1.05 -2.95 -8.21
C ALA A 166 1.85 -2.19 -7.13
N ASN A 167 2.92 -1.52 -7.56
CA ASN A 167 3.66 -0.54 -6.75
C ASN A 167 2.93 0.81 -6.68
N LEU A 168 3.43 1.76 -5.87
CA LEU A 168 2.89 3.12 -5.82
C LEU A 168 3.27 3.91 -7.08
N SER A 169 2.47 3.77 -8.15
CA SER A 169 2.68 4.49 -9.40
C SER A 169 1.38 4.71 -10.18
N LYS A 170 1.34 5.80 -10.95
CA LYS A 170 0.28 6.06 -11.95
C LYS A 170 0.23 5.00 -13.05
N ALA A 171 1.38 4.42 -13.40
CA ALA A 171 1.47 3.39 -14.42
C ALA A 171 0.72 2.11 -14.03
N ALA A 172 0.87 1.69 -12.76
CA ALA A 172 0.24 0.53 -12.17
C ALA A 172 -1.24 0.78 -11.85
N TRP A 173 -1.55 1.86 -11.13
CA TRP A 173 -2.89 2.11 -10.59
C TRP A 173 -3.82 2.86 -11.55
N GLY A 174 -3.26 3.61 -12.49
CA GLY A 174 -3.97 4.50 -13.39
C GLY A 174 -4.03 5.94 -12.91
N THR A 175 -4.29 6.85 -13.85
CA THR A 175 -4.51 8.29 -13.60
C THR A 175 -5.68 8.78 -14.45
N LEU A 176 -6.52 9.64 -13.90
CA LEU A 176 -7.60 10.26 -14.63
C LEU A 176 -7.05 11.28 -15.64
N GLU A 177 -7.59 11.24 -16.86
CA GLU A 177 -7.34 12.18 -17.96
C GLU A 177 -8.68 12.76 -18.44
N LYS A 178 -8.63 13.82 -19.26
CA LYS A 178 -9.82 14.46 -19.88
C LYS A 178 -10.90 14.79 -18.85
N ASN A 179 -10.55 15.59 -17.84
CA ASN A 179 -11.46 16.01 -16.76
C ASN A 179 -12.18 14.84 -16.08
N GLY A 180 -11.47 13.74 -15.85
CA GLY A 180 -12.02 12.57 -15.19
C GLY A 180 -12.84 11.65 -16.09
N GLN A 181 -12.97 11.90 -17.40
CA GLN A 181 -13.75 11.05 -18.31
C GLN A 181 -12.99 9.81 -18.79
N GLN A 182 -11.68 9.72 -18.53
CA GLN A 182 -10.81 8.65 -19.01
C GLN A 182 -9.87 8.22 -17.90
N LEU A 183 -9.64 6.91 -17.73
CA LEU A 183 -8.58 6.37 -16.86
C LEU A 183 -7.48 5.79 -17.74
N MET A 184 -6.26 6.30 -17.61
CA MET A 184 -5.09 5.83 -18.36
C MET A 184 -4.21 4.95 -17.46
N ILE A 185 -3.92 3.72 -17.90
CA ILE A 185 -3.05 2.73 -17.25
C ILE A 185 -1.95 2.34 -18.24
N ARG A 186 -0.73 2.11 -17.74
CA ARG A 186 0.44 1.77 -18.57
C ARG A 186 0.99 0.36 -18.35
N SER A 187 0.60 -0.30 -17.26
CA SER A 187 1.17 -1.59 -16.85
C SER A 187 0.10 -2.66 -16.70
N TYR A 188 0.51 -3.92 -16.85
CA TYR A 188 -0.27 -5.06 -16.38
C TYR A 188 0.01 -5.27 -14.90
N GLU A 189 -1.04 -5.39 -14.09
CA GLU A 189 -0.93 -5.68 -12.66
C GLU A 189 -2.03 -6.64 -12.26
N ILE A 190 -1.80 -7.41 -11.20
CA ILE A 190 -2.80 -8.33 -10.65
C ILE A 190 -2.65 -8.46 -9.14
N GLY A 191 -3.79 -8.55 -8.47
CA GLY A 191 -3.87 -8.74 -7.04
C GLY A 191 -5.23 -9.30 -6.61
N VAL A 192 -5.27 -9.76 -5.37
CA VAL A 192 -6.47 -10.32 -4.74
C VAL A 192 -6.84 -9.51 -3.52
N LEU A 193 -8.09 -9.04 -3.51
CA LEU A 193 -8.70 -8.32 -2.41
C LEU A 193 -9.47 -9.30 -1.53
N PHE A 194 -9.16 -9.26 -0.24
CA PHE A 194 -9.88 -9.94 0.83
C PHE A 194 -10.83 -8.95 1.48
N LEU A 195 -12.11 -9.33 1.53
CA LEU A 195 -13.14 -8.63 2.29
C LEU A 195 -13.63 -9.54 3.43
N PRO A 196 -13.92 -8.99 4.63
CA PRO A 196 -14.41 -9.77 5.77
C PRO A 196 -15.63 -10.63 5.42
N LYS A 197 -16.64 -10.00 4.79
CA LYS A 197 -17.89 -10.65 4.35
C LYS A 197 -17.71 -11.80 3.34
N ASP A 198 -16.60 -11.80 2.58
CA ASP A 198 -16.31 -12.88 1.64
C ASP A 198 -15.72 -14.11 2.38
N GLN A 199 -15.17 -13.94 3.60
CA GLN A 199 -14.67 -15.04 4.43
C GLN A 199 -15.73 -15.56 5.40
N ASP A 200 -16.46 -14.63 6.01
CA ASP A 200 -17.52 -14.86 6.99
C ASP A 200 -18.60 -13.78 6.81
N PRO A 201 -19.83 -14.12 6.36
CA PRO A 201 -20.89 -13.16 6.07
C PRO A 201 -21.25 -12.22 7.23
N GLU A 202 -21.07 -12.66 8.48
CA GLU A 202 -21.36 -11.87 9.67
C GLU A 202 -20.19 -10.97 10.09
N SER A 203 -19.01 -11.16 9.48
CA SER A 203 -17.81 -10.41 9.81
C SER A 203 -17.80 -9.02 9.16
N LYS A 204 -17.61 -8.01 10.00
CA LYS A 204 -17.45 -6.60 9.58
C LYS A 204 -15.99 -6.20 9.34
N TYR A 205 -15.06 -6.91 9.97
CA TYR A 205 -13.63 -6.61 9.97
C TYR A 205 -12.81 -7.87 10.21
N PHE A 206 -11.58 -7.88 9.73
CA PHE A 206 -10.55 -8.82 10.15
C PHE A 206 -9.91 -8.33 11.46
N HIS A 207 -9.52 -9.25 12.34
CA HIS A 207 -8.64 -8.92 13.46
C HIS A 207 -7.18 -8.98 12.99
N VAL A 208 -6.35 -8.04 13.44
CA VAL A 208 -4.91 -8.07 13.22
C VAL A 208 -4.29 -9.06 14.21
N LYS A 209 -3.59 -10.06 13.70
CA LYS A 209 -2.94 -11.09 14.53
C LYS A 209 -1.94 -10.44 15.50
N GLY A 210 -2.00 -10.84 16.78
CA GLY A 210 -1.14 -10.29 17.84
C GLY A 210 -1.58 -8.94 18.42
N LYS A 211 -2.74 -8.41 18.00
CA LYS A 211 -3.35 -7.17 18.54
C LYS A 211 -4.72 -7.37 19.19
N GLN A 212 -5.11 -8.63 19.39
CA GLN A 212 -6.39 -8.98 20.00
C GLN A 212 -6.31 -8.85 21.52
N GLU A 213 -7.37 -8.34 22.15
CA GLU A 213 -7.53 -8.40 23.60
C GLU A 213 -7.89 -9.83 24.03
N SER A 214 -7.48 -10.24 25.23
CA SER A 214 -7.57 -11.62 25.72
C SER A 214 -8.99 -12.22 25.79
N ASN A 215 -10.03 -11.39 25.65
CA ASN A 215 -11.43 -11.78 25.83
C ASN A 215 -12.25 -11.81 24.52
N GLU A 216 -11.68 -11.44 23.37
CA GLU A 216 -12.39 -11.58 22.10
C GLU A 216 -12.36 -13.04 21.64
N LYS A 217 -13.53 -13.62 21.35
CA LYS A 217 -13.61 -14.95 20.72
C LYS A 217 -12.73 -14.94 19.48
N TRP A 218 -11.79 -15.88 19.42
CA TRP A 218 -10.96 -16.09 18.24
C TRP A 218 -11.86 -16.26 17.02
N SER A 219 -12.03 -15.21 16.22
CA SER A 219 -12.48 -15.42 14.85
C SER A 219 -11.34 -16.18 14.16
N SER A 220 -11.67 -17.26 13.47
CA SER A 220 -10.71 -18.05 12.68
C SER A 220 -10.03 -17.25 11.56
N TYR A 221 -10.36 -15.96 11.42
CA TYR A 221 -9.96 -15.06 10.34
C TYR A 221 -9.04 -13.93 10.80
N SER A 222 -8.23 -14.16 11.85
CA SER A 222 -7.14 -13.24 12.18
C SER A 222 -6.14 -13.16 11.02
N VAL A 223 -5.79 -11.95 10.58
CA VAL A 223 -4.86 -11.74 9.46
C VAL A 223 -3.52 -11.27 10.02
N GLN A 224 -2.44 -11.96 9.62
CA GLN A 224 -1.08 -11.53 9.88
C GLN A 224 -0.66 -10.50 8.82
N LEU A 225 -0.50 -9.24 9.22
CA LEU A 225 0.13 -8.24 8.36
C LEU A 225 1.61 -8.61 8.15
N PRO A 226 2.16 -8.41 6.94
CA PRO A 226 3.57 -8.71 6.65
C PRO A 226 4.54 -7.69 7.25
N PHE A 227 4.02 -6.64 7.89
CA PHE A 227 4.76 -5.61 8.61
C PHE A 227 4.10 -5.36 9.96
N ASP A 228 4.84 -4.75 10.89
CA ASP A 228 4.35 -4.42 12.22
C ASP A 228 3.43 -3.20 12.17
N VAL A 229 2.39 -3.20 13.01
CA VAL A 229 1.51 -2.03 13.25
C VAL A 229 1.55 -1.62 14.73
N PRO A 230 1.51 -0.31 15.07
CA PRO A 230 1.48 0.84 14.16
C PRO A 230 2.75 0.96 13.29
N PRO A 231 2.64 1.39 12.02
CA PRO A 231 3.81 1.76 11.23
C PRO A 231 4.57 2.90 11.91
N LEU A 232 5.90 2.85 11.91
CA LEU A 232 6.72 3.89 12.53
C LEU A 232 7.10 4.94 11.46
N PRO A 233 6.65 6.20 11.58
CA PRO A 233 7.06 7.27 10.68
C PRO A 233 8.58 7.43 10.64
N TYR A 234 9.11 7.89 9.50
CA TYR A 234 10.54 8.19 9.39
C TYR A 234 10.94 9.26 10.42
N THR A 235 12.13 9.12 11.00
CA THR A 235 12.76 10.20 11.76
C THR A 235 13.29 11.29 10.83
N LYS A 236 13.73 12.42 11.41
CA LYS A 236 14.31 13.52 10.62
C LYS A 236 15.63 13.15 9.92
N ASP A 237 16.33 12.14 10.44
CA ASP A 237 17.63 11.69 9.94
C ASP A 237 17.49 10.50 8.97
N GLU A 238 16.30 9.92 8.87
CA GLU A 238 16.03 8.81 7.95
C GLU A 238 15.69 9.31 6.54
N SER A 239 16.26 8.63 5.55
CA SER A 239 16.00 8.87 4.14
C SER A 239 15.46 7.60 3.47
N PRO A 240 14.61 7.72 2.44
CA PRO A 240 14.17 6.57 1.67
C PRO A 240 15.34 5.98 0.90
N TRP A 241 15.32 4.66 0.70
CA TRP A 241 16.25 4.04 -0.24
C TRP A 241 16.06 4.61 -1.65
N MET A 242 17.17 5.01 -2.28
CA MET A 242 17.22 5.40 -3.69
C MET A 242 18.33 4.64 -4.39
N TRP A 243 17.97 3.79 -5.34
CA TRP A 243 18.89 2.81 -5.93
C TRP A 243 20.02 3.43 -6.77
N ASP A 244 19.88 4.67 -7.21
CA ASP A 244 20.82 5.43 -8.05
C ASP A 244 21.67 6.45 -7.26
N VAL A 245 21.63 6.42 -5.92
CA VAL A 245 22.43 7.29 -5.05
C VAL A 245 23.59 6.52 -4.44
N LYS A 246 24.77 7.12 -4.32
CA LYS A 246 25.93 6.50 -3.66
C LYS A 246 25.76 6.49 -2.13
N TYR A 247 26.01 5.37 -1.48
CA TYR A 247 26.05 5.22 -0.01
C TYR A 247 27.40 4.67 0.44
N ASN A 248 28.15 5.46 1.21
CA ASN A 248 29.53 5.15 1.61
C ASN A 248 29.65 4.38 2.94
N THR A 249 28.58 4.33 3.74
CA THR A 249 28.58 3.54 4.99
C THR A 249 28.55 2.06 4.64
N PRO A 250 29.42 1.20 5.20
CA PRO A 250 29.36 -0.23 4.92
C PRO A 250 28.02 -0.88 5.32
N ASP A 251 27.54 -1.80 4.49
CA ASP A 251 26.43 -2.71 4.81
C ASP A 251 26.85 -3.85 5.73
N CYS A 252 25.92 -4.77 6.02
CA CYS A 252 26.19 -5.94 6.86
C CYS A 252 27.23 -6.92 6.27
N HIS A 253 27.65 -6.75 5.02
CA HIS A 253 28.70 -7.51 4.34
C HIS A 253 30.00 -6.72 4.16
N GLY A 254 30.10 -5.53 4.78
CA GLY A 254 31.27 -4.66 4.67
C GLY A 254 31.38 -3.93 3.32
N ARG A 255 30.31 -3.86 2.53
CA ARG A 255 30.32 -3.25 1.18
C ARG A 255 29.66 -1.89 1.18
N ILE A 256 30.11 -1.02 0.28
CA ILE A 256 29.43 0.25 -0.03
C ILE A 256 28.52 0.09 -1.24
N TRP A 257 27.57 0.99 -1.43
CA TRP A 257 26.76 1.05 -2.64
C TRP A 257 27.22 2.21 -3.53
N SER A 258 27.69 1.88 -4.73
CA SER A 258 28.10 2.85 -5.73
C SER A 258 27.54 2.41 -7.09
N PRO A 259 26.30 2.80 -7.42
CA PRO A 259 25.69 2.44 -8.70
C PRO A 259 26.47 3.10 -9.84
N SER A 260 26.47 2.45 -11.00
CA SER A 260 27.15 2.92 -12.22
C SER A 260 26.44 4.10 -12.86
#